data_AF-A0A2D5CV37-F1
#
_entry.id   AF-A0A2D5CV37-F1
#
_cell.length_a   1.000
_cell.length_b   1.000
_cell.length_c   1.000
_cell.angle_alpha   90.00
_cell.angle_beta   90.00
_cell.angle_gamma   90.00
#
_symmetry.space_group_name_H-M   'P 1'
#
loop_
_entity.id
_entity.type
_entity.pdbx_description
1 polymer ?
#
loop_
_entity_poly.entity_id
_entity_poly.type
_entity_poly.pdbx_seq_one_letter_code
_entity_poly.pdbx_strand_id
1 'polypeptide(L)'
;MIKNYFFLFLALLLISCTQVKENQNKDQLLYIWMHDIGFDGPNFLSVVDANADSENYGRLIDTVPVYDTVGMAHHTPLFLPSSGLIYANDFHNSHTYVYDTSDPLKPKLTNSF
;
A
#
# COMPACT_ATOMS: atom_id res chain seq x y z
N MET A 1 -22.83 20.45 50.27
CA MET A 1 -23.28 19.45 49.27
C MET A 1 -22.91 19.82 47.83
N ILE A 2 -22.94 21.09 47.42
CA ILE A 2 -22.62 21.54 46.04
C ILE A 2 -21.16 21.30 45.62
N LYS A 3 -20.20 21.36 46.56
CA LYS A 3 -18.75 21.16 46.29
C LYS A 3 -18.39 19.76 45.77
N ASN A 4 -19.13 18.72 46.17
CA ASN A 4 -18.85 17.34 45.75
C ASN A 4 -19.30 17.08 44.30
N TYR A 5 -20.36 17.74 43.84
CA TYR A 5 -20.82 17.62 42.46
C TYR A 5 -19.90 18.36 41.48
N PHE A 6 -19.29 19.46 41.90
CA PHE A 6 -18.34 20.21 41.06
C PHE A 6 -17.09 19.38 40.72
N PHE A 7 -16.54 18.66 41.71
CA PHE A 7 -15.40 17.76 41.49
C PHE A 7 -15.76 16.56 40.61
N LEU A 8 -16.97 16.02 40.75
CA LEU A 8 -17.45 14.90 39.93
C LEU A 8 -17.64 15.33 38.46
N PHE A 9 -18.16 16.53 38.23
CA PHE A 9 -18.35 17.09 36.89
C PHE A 9 -17.01 17.39 36.20
N LEU A 10 -16.02 17.89 36.94
CA LEU A 10 -14.67 18.14 36.42
C LEU A 10 -13.92 16.85 36.08
N ALA A 11 -14.12 15.79 36.87
CA ALA A 11 -13.56 14.46 36.58
C ALA A 11 -14.17 13.82 35.30
N LEU A 12 -15.48 14.02 35.06
CA LEU A 12 -16.16 13.54 33.85
C LEU A 12 -15.72 14.29 32.58
N LEU A 13 -15.39 15.59 32.68
CA LEU A 13 -14.84 16.37 31.58
C LEU A 13 -13.45 15.88 31.14
N LEU A 14 -12.62 15.40 32.06
CA LEU A 14 -11.27 14.91 31.75
C LEU A 14 -11.27 13.54 31.06
N ILE A 15 -12.30 12.72 31.23
CA ILE A 15 -12.42 11.40 30.56
C ILE A 15 -12.84 11.55 29.08
N SER A 16 -13.50 12.65 28.71
CA SER A 16 -13.89 12.90 27.32
C SER A 16 -12.74 13.31 26.40
N CYS A 17 -11.53 13.50 26.94
CA CYS A 17 -10.34 13.86 26.16
C CYS A 17 -9.41 12.67 25.88
N THR A 18 -9.89 11.44 26.02
CA THR A 18 -9.22 10.30 25.37
C THR A 18 -9.46 10.43 23.87
N GLN A 19 -8.51 11.06 23.18
CA GLN A 19 -8.40 10.91 21.73
C GLN A 19 -8.29 9.41 21.46
N VAL A 20 -9.32 8.82 20.85
CA VAL A 20 -9.13 7.59 20.10
C VAL A 20 -7.99 7.92 19.15
N LYS A 21 -6.83 7.28 19.34
CA LYS A 21 -5.81 7.25 18.29
C LYS A 21 -6.48 6.51 17.14
N GLU A 22 -7.20 7.26 16.31
CA GLU A 22 -7.45 6.88 14.94
C GLU A 22 -6.09 6.43 14.40
N ASN A 23 -6.06 5.31 13.71
CA ASN A 23 -4.81 4.76 13.20
C ASN A 23 -4.33 5.70 12.10
N GLN A 24 -3.68 6.80 12.50
CA GLN A 24 -3.24 7.90 11.67
C GLN A 24 -2.20 7.32 10.71
N ASN A 25 -2.67 7.09 9.48
CA ASN A 25 -1.94 6.54 8.35
C ASN A 25 -1.29 5.18 8.58
N LYS A 26 -2.05 4.11 8.28
CA LYS A 26 -1.41 3.05 7.48
C LYS A 26 -1.01 3.72 6.17
N ASP A 27 0.27 3.69 5.81
CA ASP A 27 0.75 4.20 4.53
C ASP A 27 -0.21 3.73 3.43
N GLN A 28 -0.96 4.69 2.85
CA GLN A 28 -1.86 4.40 1.75
C GLN A 28 -0.98 4.27 0.53
N LEU A 29 -0.76 3.05 0.07
CA LEU A 29 0.10 2.75 -1.06
C LEU A 29 -0.71 2.27 -2.24
N LEU A 30 -0.30 2.68 -3.43
CA LEU A 30 -0.80 2.17 -4.69
C LEU A 30 0.28 1.33 -5.35
N TYR A 31 -0.02 0.06 -5.59
CA TYR A 31 0.82 -0.84 -6.37
C TYR A 31 0.32 -0.90 -7.80
N ILE A 32 1.20 -0.65 -8.77
CA ILE A 32 0.84 -0.58 -10.20
C ILE A 32 1.69 -1.56 -10.98
N TRP A 33 1.06 -2.47 -11.71
CA TRP A 33 1.75 -3.37 -12.63
C TRP A 33 1.91 -2.68 -13.98
N MET A 34 3.16 -2.43 -14.40
CA MET A 34 3.49 -1.61 -15.55
C MET A 34 4.40 -2.35 -16.53
N HIS A 35 4.28 -1.99 -17.80
CA HIS A 35 5.18 -2.43 -18.86
C HIS A 35 5.78 -1.21 -19.57
N ASP A 36 6.94 -1.40 -20.18
CA ASP A 36 7.52 -0.41 -21.08
C ASP A 36 6.69 -0.31 -22.38
N ILE A 37 6.49 0.91 -22.90
CA ILE A 37 5.66 1.14 -24.10
C ILE A 37 6.31 0.57 -25.36
N GLY A 38 7.64 0.57 -25.42
CA GLY A 38 8.43 0.02 -26.52
C GLY A 38 8.61 -1.48 -26.44
N PHE A 39 8.27 -2.08 -25.29
CA PHE A 39 8.56 -3.48 -24.98
C PHE A 39 10.06 -3.79 -24.99
N ASP A 40 10.91 -2.78 -24.76
CA ASP A 40 12.37 -2.91 -24.72
C ASP A 40 12.88 -3.24 -23.31
N GLY A 41 12.13 -2.84 -22.28
CA GLY A 41 12.44 -3.07 -20.88
C GLY A 41 11.55 -4.14 -20.23
N PRO A 42 11.95 -4.68 -19.07
CA PRO A 42 11.13 -5.62 -18.32
C PRO A 42 9.88 -4.94 -17.75
N ASN A 43 8.84 -5.73 -17.51
CA ASN A 43 7.70 -5.28 -16.71
C ASN A 43 8.13 -5.07 -15.24
N PHE A 44 7.44 -4.19 -14.54
CA PHE A 44 7.80 -3.82 -13.17
C PHE A 44 6.59 -3.45 -12.33
N LEU A 45 6.69 -3.74 -11.03
CA LEU A 45 5.76 -3.26 -10.02
C LEU A 45 6.23 -1.90 -9.52
N SER A 46 5.40 -0.87 -9.68
CA SER A 46 5.62 0.44 -9.07
C SER A 46 4.89 0.56 -7.74
N VAL A 47 5.55 1.17 -6.75
CA VAL A 47 4.94 1.56 -5.47
C VAL A 47 4.82 3.07 -5.45
N VAL A 48 3.62 3.59 -5.26
CA VAL A 48 3.32 5.02 -5.25
C VAL A 48 2.68 5.40 -3.93
N ASP A 49 3.09 6.54 -3.37
CA ASP A 49 2.43 7.15 -2.23
C ASP A 49 1.02 7.61 -2.63
N ALA A 50 -0.01 7.00 -2.06
CA ALA A 50 -1.41 7.31 -2.31
C ALA A 50 -2.09 7.98 -1.10
N ASN A 51 -1.32 8.37 -0.08
CA ASN A 51 -1.84 9.08 1.08
C ASN A 51 -2.08 10.55 0.72
N ALA A 52 -3.34 10.98 0.67
CA ALA A 52 -3.71 12.34 0.31
C ALA A 52 -3.17 13.42 1.26
N ASP A 53 -2.82 13.05 2.49
CA ASP A 53 -2.24 13.97 3.49
C ASP A 53 -0.70 13.98 3.44
N SER A 54 -0.08 13.15 2.60
CA SER A 54 1.37 13.10 2.45
C SER A 54 1.90 14.27 1.60
N GLU A 55 2.99 14.89 2.05
CA GLU A 55 3.77 15.84 1.23
C GLU A 55 4.32 15.19 -0.06
N ASN A 56 4.42 13.86 -0.07
CA ASN A 56 4.87 13.06 -1.20
C ASN A 56 3.71 12.39 -1.95
N TYR A 57 2.47 12.82 -1.77
CA TYR A 57 1.34 12.25 -2.51
C TYR A 57 1.60 12.17 -4.03
N GLY A 58 1.36 11.00 -4.60
CA GLY A 58 1.59 10.69 -6.01
C GLY A 58 3.07 10.55 -6.40
N ARG A 59 4.00 10.53 -5.44
CA ARG A 59 5.42 10.25 -5.71
C ARG A 59 5.66 8.73 -5.79
N LEU A 60 6.52 8.37 -6.73
CA LEU A 60 7.07 7.02 -6.84
C LEU A 60 8.00 6.75 -5.65
N ILE A 61 7.75 5.66 -4.94
CA ILE A 61 8.53 5.19 -3.79
C ILE A 61 9.56 4.17 -4.25
N ASP A 62 9.13 3.17 -5.03
CA ASP A 62 9.99 2.08 -5.48
C ASP A 62 9.52 1.51 -6.82
N THR A 63 10.43 0.85 -7.54
CA THR A 63 10.15 0.08 -8.74
C THR A 63 10.88 -1.26 -8.67
N VAL A 64 10.13 -2.34 -8.76
CA VAL A 64 10.67 -3.70 -8.69
C VAL A 64 10.49 -4.37 -10.05
N PRO A 65 11.55 -4.47 -10.86
CA PRO A 65 11.47 -5.11 -12.17
C PRO A 65 11.45 -6.63 -12.06
N VAL A 66 10.91 -7.29 -13.07
CA VAL A 66 11.17 -8.71 -13.34
C VAL A 66 12.49 -8.87 -14.10
N TYR A 67 13.04 -10.08 -14.13
CA TYR A 67 14.37 -10.30 -14.68
C TYR A 67 14.41 -10.29 -16.22
N ASP A 68 13.63 -11.14 -16.90
CA ASP A 68 13.89 -11.45 -18.32
C ASP A 68 12.64 -11.48 -19.22
N THR A 69 11.57 -10.78 -18.85
CA THR A 69 10.32 -10.89 -19.59
C THR A 69 9.81 -9.57 -20.15
N VAL A 70 9.57 -9.61 -21.46
CA VAL A 70 8.76 -8.64 -22.18
C VAL A 70 7.35 -9.22 -22.28
N GLY A 71 6.43 -8.69 -21.49
CA GLY A 71 5.01 -9.03 -21.53
C GLY A 71 4.16 -7.76 -21.58
N MET A 72 2.86 -7.87 -21.81
CA MET A 72 1.95 -6.73 -21.61
C MET A 72 1.41 -6.82 -20.19
N ALA A 73 1.94 -6.02 -19.28
CA ALA A 73 1.40 -5.89 -17.92
C ALA A 73 -0.10 -5.55 -18.00
N HIS A 74 -0.96 -6.37 -17.37
CA HIS A 74 -2.39 -6.28 -17.59
C HIS A 74 -3.25 -6.38 -16.32
N HIS A 75 -3.05 -7.41 -15.49
CA HIS A 75 -3.91 -7.64 -14.33
C HIS A 75 -3.13 -7.75 -13.02
N THR A 76 -3.67 -7.12 -11.99
CA THR A 76 -3.26 -7.24 -10.58
C THR A 76 -4.51 -7.17 -9.70
N PRO A 77 -4.52 -7.70 -8.47
CA PRO A 77 -5.65 -7.53 -7.55
C PRO A 77 -6.02 -6.05 -7.37
N LEU A 78 -7.33 -5.78 -7.28
CA LEU A 78 -7.84 -4.42 -7.02
C LEU A 78 -7.48 -3.91 -5.61
N PHE A 79 -7.37 -4.82 -4.65
CA PHE A 79 -6.98 -4.54 -3.28
C PHE A 79 -5.85 -5.50 -2.88
N LEU A 80 -4.95 -5.03 -2.01
CA LEU A 80 -3.92 -5.89 -1.45
C LEU A 80 -4.58 -7.05 -0.67
N PRO A 81 -4.39 -8.31 -1.08
CA PRO A 81 -4.96 -9.44 -0.38
C PRO A 81 -4.42 -9.52 1.06
N SER A 82 -5.19 -10.13 1.98
CA SER A 82 -4.75 -10.32 3.37
C SER A 82 -3.49 -11.18 3.53
N SER A 83 -3.12 -11.93 2.48
CA SER A 83 -1.84 -12.66 2.41
C SER A 83 -0.63 -11.74 2.26
N GLY A 84 -0.81 -10.48 1.86
CA GLY A 84 0.29 -9.58 1.50
C GLY A 84 0.98 -9.96 0.19
N LEU A 85 0.39 -10.84 -0.62
CA LEU A 85 0.93 -11.26 -1.91
C LEU A 85 0.20 -10.57 -3.06
N ILE A 86 0.95 -9.99 -3.99
CA ILE A 86 0.43 -9.41 -5.23
C ILE A 86 0.72 -10.40 -6.37
N TYR A 87 -0.32 -10.73 -7.13
CA TYR A 87 -0.23 -11.57 -8.33
C TYR A 87 -0.35 -10.68 -9.56
N ALA A 88 0.77 -10.36 -10.18
CA ALA A 88 0.86 -9.50 -11.35
C ALA A 88 0.94 -10.34 -12.62
N ASN A 89 -0.02 -10.16 -13.52
CA ASN A 89 -0.21 -11.01 -14.69
C ASN A 89 0.04 -10.23 -15.96
N ASP A 90 0.77 -10.87 -16.86
CA ASP A 90 1.00 -10.42 -18.21
C ASP A 90 -0.01 -11.03 -19.18
N PHE A 91 -0.42 -10.27 -20.20
CA PHE A 91 -1.36 -10.75 -21.21
C PHE A 91 -0.67 -11.55 -22.33
N HIS A 92 0.45 -11.07 -22.88
CA HIS A 92 1.06 -11.67 -24.08
C HIS A 92 1.73 -13.03 -23.87
N ASN A 93 2.25 -13.29 -22.67
CA ASN A 93 3.02 -14.51 -22.36
C ASN A 93 2.29 -15.43 -21.36
N SER A 94 1.08 -15.05 -20.92
CA SER A 94 0.30 -15.76 -19.89
C SER A 94 1.08 -16.04 -18.60
N HIS A 95 2.00 -15.15 -18.22
CA HIS A 95 2.89 -15.35 -17.08
C HIS A 95 2.40 -14.60 -15.84
N THR A 96 2.62 -15.19 -14.66
CA THR A 96 2.29 -14.60 -13.36
C THR A 96 3.55 -14.34 -12.55
N TYR A 97 3.66 -13.15 -11.95
CA TYR A 97 4.68 -12.79 -10.98
C TYR A 97 4.05 -12.61 -9.60
N VAL A 98 4.76 -13.09 -8.57
CA VAL A 98 4.31 -12.98 -7.18
C VAL A 98 5.25 -12.07 -6.42
N TYR A 99 4.70 -10.97 -5.89
CA TYR A 99 5.42 -10.04 -5.03
C TYR A 99 4.97 -10.19 -3.58
N ASP A 100 5.93 -10.28 -2.67
CA ASP A 100 5.70 -10.21 -1.22
C ASP A 100 5.78 -8.75 -0.74
N THR A 101 4.80 -8.32 0.07
CA THR A 101 4.69 -6.96 0.60
C THR A 101 4.89 -6.89 2.13
N SER A 102 5.64 -7.84 2.70
CA SER A 102 5.97 -7.82 4.14
C SER A 102 6.71 -6.53 4.55
N ASP A 103 7.51 -5.97 3.64
CA ASP A 103 7.90 -4.55 3.65
C ASP A 103 7.08 -3.83 2.56
N PRO A 104 6.05 -3.06 2.91
CA PRO A 104 5.12 -2.50 1.93
C PRO A 104 5.77 -1.39 1.06
N LEU A 105 6.85 -0.77 1.53
CA LEU A 105 7.59 0.25 0.78
C LEU A 105 8.64 -0.38 -0.16
N LYS A 106 9.00 -1.65 0.06
CA LYS A 106 10.05 -2.37 -0.68
C LYS A 106 9.62 -3.81 -0.95
N PRO A 107 8.58 -4.01 -1.79
CA PRO A 107 8.11 -5.34 -2.12
C PRO A 107 9.20 -6.15 -2.82
N LYS A 108 9.08 -7.48 -2.79
CA LYS A 108 10.08 -8.38 -3.38
C LYS A 108 9.44 -9.37 -4.31
N LEU A 109 9.99 -9.51 -5.51
CA LEU A 109 9.64 -10.61 -6.41
C LEU A 109 10.11 -11.93 -5.78
N THR A 110 9.17 -12.80 -5.41
CA THR A 110 9.47 -14.06 -4.70
C THR A 110 9.25 -15.30 -5.56
N ASN A 111 8.38 -15.21 -6.57
CA ASN A 111 8.08 -16.32 -7.46
C ASN A 111 7.56 -15.85 -8.82
N SER A 112 7.58 -16.73 -9.81
CA SER A 112 6.92 -16.53 -11.09
C SER A 112 6.63 -17.86 -11.79
N PHE A 113 5.50 -17.99 -12.49
CA PHE A 113 5.08 -19.23 -13.14
C PHE A 113 4.17 -18.98 -14.35
#